data_AF-A0AAV5UHN1-F1
#
_entry.id   AF-A0AAV5UHN1-F1
#
_cell.length_a   1.000
_cell.length_b   1.000
_cell.length_c   1.000
_cell.angle_alpha   90.00
_cell.angle_beta   90.00
_cell.angle_gamma   90.00
#
_symmetry.space_group_name_H-M   'P 1'
#
loop_
_entity.id
_entity.type
_entity.pdbx_description
1 polymer ?
#
loop_
_entity_poly.entity_id
_entity_poly.type
_entity_poly.pdbx_seq_one_letter_code
_entity_poly.pdbx_strand_id
1 'polypeptide(L)'
;IFFPLLVAGALAQDAATTAAAADVSTTVATTAAAGNGTTTCKAWNVCSNADDCGTGGTCLGAFVGKCNCNACINFWLCKEDAACGGLKGACDLKTGTCRCWEALDKAGFPFIEAATKLCNTRACTAASASSVCLGLPCKTGRCVCKVEPVTTPKP
;
A
#
# COMPACT_ATOMS: atom_id res chain seq x y z
N ILE A 1 -59.17 38.79 -23.64
CA ILE A 1 -59.06 38.10 -22.33
C ILE A 1 -57.54 38.03 -22.05
N PHE A 2 -56.85 39.09 -21.58
CA PHE A 2 -56.84 39.65 -20.20
C PHE A 2 -56.78 38.48 -19.18
N PHE A 3 -55.80 38.25 -18.31
CA PHE A 3 -54.72 39.05 -17.72
C PHE A 3 -53.78 38.07 -16.95
N PRO A 4 -52.47 38.35 -16.79
CA PRO A 4 -51.61 37.69 -15.80
C PRO A 4 -51.65 38.43 -14.44
N LEU A 5 -51.62 37.69 -13.32
CA LEU A 5 -51.35 38.15 -11.94
C LEU A 5 -50.28 37.15 -11.42
N LEU A 6 -49.00 37.44 -11.10
CA LEU A 6 -48.36 38.50 -10.29
C LEU A 6 -48.94 38.54 -8.88
N VAL A 7 -48.21 38.08 -7.84
CA VAL A 7 -47.26 38.82 -6.95
C VAL A 7 -46.92 37.82 -5.81
N ALA A 8 -45.83 37.84 -5.04
CA ALA A 8 -44.47 38.38 -5.06
C ALA A 8 -43.77 37.86 -3.78
N GLY A 9 -42.47 38.14 -3.66
CA GLY A 9 -41.73 38.17 -2.39
C GLY A 9 -40.94 36.89 -2.09
N ALA A 10 -39.74 36.92 -1.55
CA ALA A 10 -38.86 38.02 -1.14
C ALA A 10 -37.49 37.40 -0.83
N LEU A 11 -36.42 38.16 -1.15
CA LEU A 11 -35.20 38.35 -0.35
C LEU A 11 -34.45 37.11 0.19
N ALA A 12 -33.22 36.90 -0.29
CA ALA A 12 -32.01 37.19 0.48
C ALA A 12 -30.76 36.65 -0.23
N GLN A 13 -29.83 37.57 -0.51
CA GLN A 13 -28.41 37.26 -0.67
C GLN A 13 -27.80 37.24 0.73
N ASP A 14 -27.12 36.15 1.07
CA ASP A 14 -26.02 36.12 2.04
C ASP A 14 -24.92 35.31 1.34
N ALA A 15 -23.74 35.85 1.01
CA ALA A 15 -22.70 36.39 1.87
C ALA A 15 -22.11 35.34 2.81
N ALA A 16 -20.77 35.26 2.77
CA ALA A 16 -19.89 34.48 3.64
C ALA A 16 -19.79 32.97 3.27
N THR A 17 -18.62 32.34 3.19
CA THR A 17 -17.36 32.69 3.84
C THR A 17 -16.22 32.05 3.04
N THR A 18 -15.22 32.86 2.68
CA THR A 18 -13.85 32.38 2.47
C THR A 18 -13.37 31.84 3.80
N ALA A 19 -13.58 30.55 4.04
CA ALA A 19 -12.84 29.80 5.04
C ALA A 19 -11.81 29.00 4.28
N ALA A 20 -10.58 29.50 4.29
CA ALA A 20 -9.40 28.73 3.98
C ALA A 20 -9.46 27.43 4.77
N ALA A 21 -9.81 26.34 4.11
CA ALA A 21 -9.39 25.04 4.56
C ALA A 21 -7.88 25.06 4.39
N ALA A 22 -7.20 25.20 5.53
CA ALA A 22 -5.77 25.06 5.62
C ALA A 22 -5.35 23.88 4.76
N ASP A 23 -4.50 24.19 3.79
CA ASP A 23 -3.65 23.24 3.09
C ASP A 23 -2.86 22.53 4.19
N VAL A 24 -3.45 21.45 4.71
CA VAL A 24 -2.72 20.46 5.49
C VAL A 24 -1.95 19.69 4.44
N SER A 25 -0.90 20.35 3.94
CA SER A 25 0.28 19.77 3.36
C SER A 25 0.91 18.93 4.48
N THR A 26 0.27 17.78 4.74
CA THR A 26 0.98 16.66 5.32
C THR A 26 1.90 16.23 4.20
N THR A 27 3.09 16.84 4.15
CA THR A 27 4.29 16.17 3.70
C THR A 27 4.37 14.88 4.50
N VAL A 28 3.67 13.85 4.02
CA VAL A 28 4.10 12.48 4.23
C VAL A 28 5.48 12.50 3.61
N ALA A 29 6.48 12.60 4.49
CA ALA A 29 7.83 12.26 4.14
C ALA A 29 7.71 10.88 3.50
N THR A 30 7.70 10.87 2.17
CA THR A 30 8.07 9.71 1.41
C THR A 30 9.51 9.54 1.81
N THR A 31 9.74 8.77 2.87
CA THR A 31 11.02 8.14 3.12
C THR A 31 11.19 7.22 1.92
N ALA A 32 11.63 7.82 0.80
CA ALA A 32 12.31 7.10 -0.23
C ALA A 32 13.33 6.28 0.54
N ALA A 33 13.17 4.95 0.51
CA ALA A 33 14.24 4.04 0.82
C ALA A 33 15.29 4.31 -0.26
N ALA A 34 16.06 5.37 -0.03
CA ALA A 34 17.32 5.61 -0.68
C ALA A 34 18.21 4.50 -0.13
N GLY A 35 18.22 3.37 -0.84
CA GLY A 35 19.36 2.50 -0.84
C GLY A 35 20.54 3.34 -1.29
N ASN A 36 21.27 3.87 -0.33
CA ASN A 36 22.55 4.52 -0.56
C ASN A 36 23.51 3.93 0.46
N GLY A 37 24.49 3.19 -0.04
CA GLY A 37 25.48 2.51 0.77
C GLY A 37 26.20 3.50 1.68
N THR A 38 26.32 3.09 2.96
CA THR A 38 27.05 3.66 4.11
C THR A 38 26.19 3.84 5.38
N THR A 39 25.01 3.22 5.47
CA THR A 39 24.20 3.22 6.70
C THR A 39 24.53 2.02 7.59
N THR A 40 24.78 2.28 8.87
CA THR A 40 24.89 1.26 9.93
C THR A 40 23.60 0.44 10.00
N CYS A 41 23.73 -0.88 10.15
CA CYS A 41 22.58 -1.75 10.23
C CYS A 41 21.67 -1.42 11.42
N LYS A 42 20.37 -1.27 11.16
CA LYS A 42 19.33 -1.08 12.17
C LYS A 42 18.52 -2.36 12.32
N ALA A 43 18.70 -3.05 13.44
CA ALA A 43 18.00 -4.30 13.71
C ALA A 43 16.48 -4.08 13.72
N TRP A 44 15.73 -5.07 13.23
CA TRP A 44 14.27 -5.08 13.17
C TRP A 44 13.62 -4.01 12.26
N ASN A 45 14.41 -3.24 11.52
CA ASN A 45 13.86 -2.33 10.52
C ASN A 45 13.16 -3.11 9.39
N VAL A 46 12.11 -2.54 8.79
CA VAL A 46 11.44 -3.14 7.62
C VAL A 46 12.39 -3.11 6.43
N CYS A 47 12.45 -4.20 5.68
CA CYS A 47 13.28 -4.29 4.48
C CYS A 47 12.55 -5.06 3.38
N SER A 48 12.88 -4.74 2.13
CA SER A 48 12.45 -5.43 0.92
C SER A 48 13.61 -6.16 0.23
N ASN A 49 14.85 -5.81 0.57
CA ASN A 49 16.08 -6.44 0.12
C ASN A 49 17.18 -6.26 1.19
N ALA A 50 18.35 -6.88 0.99
CA ALA A 50 19.46 -6.79 1.96
C ALA A 50 20.06 -5.38 2.08
N ASP A 51 20.04 -4.59 1.01
CA ASP A 51 20.63 -3.25 0.98
C ASP A 51 19.85 -2.26 1.87
N ASP A 52 18.53 -2.47 2.02
CA ASP A 52 17.68 -1.71 2.93
C ASP A 52 18.13 -1.83 4.41
N CYS A 53 18.92 -2.87 4.73
CA CYS A 53 19.43 -3.12 6.07
C CYS A 53 20.80 -2.52 6.34
N GLY A 54 21.47 -1.93 5.34
CA GLY A 54 22.80 -1.35 5.51
C GLY A 54 23.92 -2.39 5.73
N THR A 55 25.13 -1.89 6.00
CA THR A 55 26.33 -2.74 6.10
C THR A 55 26.22 -3.72 7.25
N GLY A 56 26.49 -5.00 6.98
CA GLY A 56 26.39 -6.08 7.97
C GLY A 56 24.97 -6.53 8.29
N GLY A 57 23.96 -6.00 7.60
CA GLY A 57 22.57 -6.40 7.70
C GLY A 57 22.15 -7.43 6.64
N THR A 58 21.24 -8.32 7.02
CA THR A 58 20.51 -9.19 6.09
C THR A 58 19.01 -8.98 6.26
N CYS A 59 18.27 -8.93 5.16
CA CYS A 59 16.81 -8.88 5.24
C CYS A 59 16.23 -10.28 5.40
N LEU A 60 15.66 -10.57 6.57
CA LEU A 60 15.09 -11.88 6.90
C LEU A 60 13.56 -11.83 6.83
N GLY A 61 12.96 -12.75 6.09
CA GLY A 61 11.51 -12.93 6.02
C GLY A 61 11.12 -14.03 5.05
N ALA A 62 9.90 -14.54 5.18
CA ALA A 62 9.37 -15.50 4.23
C ALA A 62 9.08 -14.81 2.89
N PHE A 63 9.72 -15.28 1.82
CA PHE A 63 9.51 -14.80 0.45
C PHE A 63 9.68 -13.28 0.29
N VAL A 64 10.71 -12.69 0.93
CA VAL A 64 11.04 -11.27 0.79
C VAL A 64 11.19 -10.88 -0.67
N GLY A 65 10.64 -9.72 -1.04
CA GLY A 65 10.70 -9.20 -2.40
C GLY A 65 9.83 -9.99 -3.39
N LYS A 66 8.83 -10.74 -2.89
CA LYS A 66 7.85 -11.47 -3.71
C LYS A 66 6.43 -10.95 -3.51
N CYS A 67 5.55 -11.13 -4.48
CA CYS A 67 4.15 -10.67 -4.37
C CYS A 67 3.41 -11.31 -3.18
N ASN A 68 2.73 -10.48 -2.38
CA ASN A 68 1.97 -10.90 -1.20
C ASN A 68 0.48 -11.07 -1.49
N CYS A 69 0.07 -12.20 -2.07
CA CYS A 69 -1.36 -12.45 -2.32
C CYS A 69 -2.20 -12.56 -1.04
N ASN A 70 -1.59 -12.88 0.10
CA ASN A 70 -2.29 -12.92 1.38
C ASN A 70 -2.72 -11.53 1.89
N ALA A 71 -2.30 -10.45 1.22
CA ALA A 71 -2.80 -9.10 1.53
C ALA A 71 -4.27 -8.92 1.12
N CYS A 72 -4.75 -9.68 0.12
CA CYS A 72 -6.17 -9.70 -0.21
C CYS A 72 -6.86 -10.84 0.55
N ILE A 73 -7.76 -10.48 1.46
CA ILE A 73 -8.55 -11.42 2.24
C ILE A 73 -9.93 -11.53 1.61
N ASN A 74 -10.27 -12.71 1.11
CA ASN A 74 -11.56 -12.91 0.44
C ASN A 74 -12.73 -12.63 1.38
N PHE A 75 -13.79 -12.00 0.86
CA PHE A 75 -14.98 -11.56 1.58
C PHE A 75 -14.78 -10.49 2.66
N TRP A 76 -13.57 -9.91 2.78
CA TRP A 76 -13.35 -8.76 3.66
C TRP A 76 -14.15 -7.54 3.20
N LEU A 77 -14.64 -6.71 4.12
CA LEU A 77 -15.40 -5.51 3.77
C LEU A 77 -14.52 -4.47 3.06
N CYS A 78 -15.04 -3.89 1.98
CA CYS A 78 -14.30 -2.91 1.19
C CYS A 78 -15.21 -1.83 0.61
N LYS A 79 -14.61 -0.66 0.38
CA LYS A 79 -15.17 0.42 -0.45
C LYS A 79 -14.37 0.63 -1.74
N GLU A 80 -13.12 0.20 -1.74
CA GLU A 80 -12.16 0.31 -2.82
C GLU A 80 -11.10 -0.81 -2.68
N ASP A 81 -10.31 -1.02 -3.73
CA ASP A 81 -9.31 -2.08 -3.78
C ASP A 81 -8.22 -1.96 -2.71
N ALA A 82 -7.95 -0.75 -2.22
CA ALA A 82 -6.98 -0.52 -1.14
C ALA A 82 -7.34 -1.32 0.13
N ALA A 83 -8.64 -1.48 0.43
CA ALA A 83 -9.11 -2.30 1.54
C ALA A 83 -8.92 -3.81 1.30
N CYS A 84 -8.78 -4.23 0.04
CA CYS A 84 -8.48 -5.59 -0.37
C CYS A 84 -6.96 -5.82 -0.53
N GLY A 85 -6.15 -5.09 0.23
CA GLY A 85 -4.70 -5.13 0.14
C GLY A 85 -4.14 -4.53 -1.15
N GLY A 86 -4.94 -3.74 -1.88
CA GLY A 86 -4.54 -3.08 -3.12
C GLY A 86 -4.72 -3.91 -4.40
N LEU A 87 -5.22 -5.15 -4.32
CA LEU A 87 -5.46 -5.97 -5.51
C LEU A 87 -6.51 -5.29 -6.42
N LYS A 88 -6.10 -4.93 -7.64
CA LYS A 88 -6.95 -4.21 -8.59
C LYS A 88 -8.16 -5.04 -9.00
N GLY A 89 -9.35 -4.44 -8.92
CA GLY A 89 -10.62 -5.06 -9.24
C GLY A 89 -11.09 -6.10 -8.21
N ALA A 90 -10.48 -6.15 -7.02
CA ALA A 90 -10.88 -7.07 -5.97
C ALA A 90 -12.10 -6.58 -5.19
N CYS A 91 -12.29 -5.27 -5.00
CA CYS A 91 -13.44 -4.81 -4.25
C CYS A 91 -14.72 -4.88 -5.11
N ASP A 92 -15.63 -5.79 -4.77
CA ASP A 92 -16.96 -5.83 -5.38
C ASP A 92 -17.87 -4.81 -4.72
N LEU A 93 -18.11 -3.70 -5.41
CA LEU A 93 -18.96 -2.60 -4.94
C LEU A 93 -20.43 -3.01 -4.80
N LYS A 94 -20.87 -4.12 -5.41
CA LYS A 94 -22.25 -4.61 -5.26
C LYS A 94 -22.46 -5.27 -3.90
N THR A 95 -21.49 -6.07 -3.46
CA THR A 95 -21.56 -6.78 -2.18
C THR A 95 -20.81 -6.08 -1.07
N GLY A 96 -20.01 -5.05 -1.39
CA GLY A 96 -19.13 -4.35 -0.44
C GLY A 96 -18.03 -5.23 0.11
N THR A 97 -17.58 -6.24 -0.66
CA THR A 97 -16.60 -7.23 -0.19
C THR A 97 -15.54 -7.59 -1.22
N CYS A 98 -14.37 -7.99 -0.73
CA CYS A 98 -13.24 -8.41 -1.55
C CYS A 98 -13.51 -9.77 -2.24
N ARG A 99 -13.28 -9.82 -3.55
CA ARG A 99 -13.35 -10.97 -4.46
C ARG A 99 -11.97 -11.25 -5.01
N CYS A 100 -11.07 -11.66 -4.11
CA CYS A 100 -9.65 -11.81 -4.38
C CYS A 100 -9.37 -12.87 -5.45
N TRP A 101 -10.04 -14.02 -5.36
CA TRP A 101 -9.86 -15.12 -6.31
C TRP A 101 -10.37 -14.74 -7.69
N GLU A 102 -11.55 -14.12 -7.75
CA GLU A 102 -12.16 -13.67 -8.99
C GLU A 102 -11.34 -12.54 -9.65
N ALA A 103 -10.72 -11.66 -8.87
CA ALA A 103 -9.85 -10.61 -9.40
C ALA A 103 -8.54 -11.18 -9.97
N LEU A 104 -7.92 -12.15 -9.29
CA LEU A 104 -6.74 -12.85 -9.81
C LEU A 104 -7.06 -13.63 -11.09
N ASP A 105 -8.19 -14.33 -11.12
CA ASP A 105 -8.65 -15.08 -12.29
C ASP A 105 -8.86 -14.17 -13.51
N LYS A 106 -9.56 -13.04 -13.32
CA LYS A 106 -9.76 -12.01 -14.36
C LYS A 106 -8.45 -11.37 -14.84
N ALA A 107 -7.43 -11.35 -13.99
CA ALA A 107 -6.10 -10.86 -14.35
C ALA A 107 -5.21 -11.92 -15.04
N GLY A 108 -5.76 -13.11 -15.33
CA GLY A 108 -5.05 -14.20 -16.01
C GLY A 108 -4.27 -15.12 -15.07
N PHE A 109 -4.51 -15.05 -13.76
CA PHE A 109 -3.90 -15.90 -12.75
C PHE A 109 -4.98 -16.73 -12.02
N PRO A 110 -5.52 -17.79 -12.64
CA PRO A 110 -6.38 -18.74 -11.94
C PRO A 110 -5.63 -19.37 -10.75
N PHE A 111 -6.34 -19.97 -9.81
CA PHE A 111 -5.80 -20.39 -8.50
C PHE A 111 -4.39 -21.04 -8.52
N ILE A 112 -4.18 -22.06 -9.34
CA ILE A 112 -2.88 -22.76 -9.43
C ILE A 112 -1.79 -21.89 -10.05
N GLU A 113 -2.14 -21.09 -11.05
CA GLU A 113 -1.24 -20.14 -11.71
C GLU A 113 -0.87 -18.99 -10.77
N ALA A 114 -1.82 -18.47 -9.99
CA ALA A 114 -1.55 -17.52 -8.93
C ALA A 114 -0.57 -18.11 -7.91
N ALA A 115 -0.82 -19.32 -7.42
CA ALA A 115 0.01 -19.97 -6.40
C ALA A 115 1.44 -20.28 -6.88
N THR A 116 1.61 -20.65 -8.16
CA THR A 116 2.91 -21.10 -8.69
C THR A 116 3.70 -19.98 -9.35
N LYS A 117 3.05 -19.02 -10.01
CA LYS A 117 3.73 -17.99 -10.83
C LYS A 117 3.65 -16.58 -10.27
N LEU A 118 2.72 -16.29 -9.35
CA LEU A 118 2.52 -14.94 -8.81
C LEU A 118 2.85 -14.87 -7.31
N CYS A 119 2.02 -15.50 -6.50
CA CYS A 119 2.04 -15.46 -5.05
C CYS A 119 3.30 -16.13 -4.53
N ASN A 120 4.10 -15.42 -3.72
CA ASN A 120 5.34 -15.92 -3.14
C ASN A 120 6.45 -16.28 -4.16
N THR A 121 6.19 -16.24 -5.47
CA THR A 121 7.16 -16.59 -6.51
C THR A 121 7.63 -15.37 -7.31
N ARG A 122 6.71 -14.50 -7.73
CA ARG A 122 7.04 -13.38 -8.62
C ARG A 122 7.79 -12.31 -7.87
N ALA A 123 8.98 -11.96 -8.36
CA ALA A 123 9.82 -10.92 -7.77
C ALA A 123 9.18 -9.54 -7.96
N CYS A 124 9.29 -8.70 -6.95
CA CYS A 124 8.79 -7.33 -6.98
C CYS A 124 9.58 -6.44 -6.00
N THR A 125 9.54 -5.14 -6.27
CA THR A 125 10.03 -4.08 -5.38
C THR A 125 8.89 -3.16 -5.00
N ALA A 126 9.09 -2.27 -4.02
CA ALA A 126 8.08 -1.27 -3.66
C ALA A 126 7.62 -0.42 -4.87
N ALA A 127 8.52 -0.11 -5.80
CA ALA A 127 8.21 0.63 -7.01
C ALA A 127 7.45 -0.20 -8.07
N SER A 128 7.71 -1.51 -8.15
CA SER A 128 7.12 -2.37 -9.17
C SER A 128 5.88 -3.13 -8.70
N ALA A 129 5.54 -3.10 -7.41
CA ALA A 129 4.45 -3.86 -6.81
C ALA A 129 3.10 -3.61 -7.51
N SER A 130 2.81 -2.34 -7.83
CA SER A 130 1.53 -1.91 -8.40
C SER A 130 1.25 -2.47 -9.81
N SER A 131 2.29 -2.79 -10.58
CA SER A 131 2.20 -3.36 -11.93
C SER A 131 2.45 -4.86 -11.94
N VAL A 132 3.46 -5.33 -11.21
CA VAL A 132 3.92 -6.73 -11.23
C VAL A 132 3.06 -7.63 -10.35
N CYS A 133 2.54 -7.10 -9.24
CA CYS A 133 1.70 -7.83 -8.29
C CYS A 133 0.23 -7.41 -8.39
N LEU A 134 -0.18 -6.82 -9.51
CA LEU A 134 -1.57 -6.42 -9.76
C LEU A 134 -2.13 -5.44 -8.71
N GLY A 135 -1.25 -4.64 -8.09
CA GLY A 135 -1.61 -3.73 -7.00
C GLY A 135 -1.33 -4.26 -5.59
N LEU A 136 -1.15 -5.56 -5.42
CA LEU A 136 -0.77 -6.15 -4.13
C LEU A 136 0.63 -5.69 -3.70
N PRO A 137 0.91 -5.59 -2.38
CA PRO A 137 2.23 -5.27 -1.88
C PRO A 137 3.22 -6.42 -2.09
N CYS A 138 4.50 -6.08 -2.07
CA CYS A 138 5.56 -7.06 -1.90
C CYS A 138 5.64 -7.50 -0.44
N LYS A 139 6.06 -8.74 -0.21
CA LYS A 139 6.44 -9.21 1.11
C LYS A 139 7.74 -8.53 1.55
N THR A 140 7.67 -7.94 2.74
CA THR A 140 8.81 -7.33 3.43
C THR A 140 9.33 -8.26 4.51
N GLY A 141 10.62 -8.15 4.80
CA GLY A 141 11.27 -8.80 5.94
C GLY A 141 11.59 -7.81 7.05
N ARG A 142 12.47 -8.28 7.95
CA ARG A 142 13.07 -7.51 9.02
C ARG A 142 14.59 -7.63 8.95
N CYS A 143 15.28 -6.53 9.18
CA CYS A 143 16.72 -6.50 9.19
C CYS A 143 17.28 -7.26 10.40
N VAL A 144 18.18 -8.20 10.12
CA VAL A 144 19.00 -8.88 11.13
C VAL A 144 20.42 -8.39 10.94
N CYS A 145 20.92 -7.66 11.94
CA CYS A 145 22.29 -7.17 11.94
C CYS A 145 23.21 -8.24 12.49
N LYS A 146 24.36 -8.42 11.84
CA LYS A 146 25.48 -9.10 12.48
C LYS A 146 25.84 -8.30 13.73
N VAL A 147 25.86 -8.97 14.88
CA VAL A 147 26.48 -8.42 16.08
C VAL A 147 27.96 -8.30 15.77
N GLU A 148 28.46 -7.07 15.64
CA GLU A 148 29.89 -6.85 15.82
C GLU A 148 30.23 -7.26 17.27
N PRO A 149 31.35 -7.96 17.51
CA PRO A 149 31.72 -8.35 18.86
C PRO A 149 31.93 -7.08 19.69
N VAL A 150 31.07 -6.86 20.69
CA VAL A 150 31.32 -5.87 21.73
C VAL A 150 32.54 -6.36 22.49
N THR A 151 33.72 -5.80 22.20
CA THR A 151 34.90 -5.98 23.04
C THR A 151 34.64 -5.26 24.35
N THR A 152 33.98 -5.93 25.29
CA THR A 152 33.85 -5.45 26.66
C THR A 152 35.25 -5.34 27.24
N PRO A 153 35.67 -4.17 27.77
CA PRO A 153 36.92 -4.08 28.50
C PRO A 153 36.79 -5.00 29.72
N LYS A 154 37.71 -5.97 29.83
CA LYS A 154 37.85 -6.81 31.02
C LYS A 154 38.31 -5.90 32.18
N PRO A 155 37.70 -5.98 33.37
CA PRO A 155 38.14 -5.22 34.55
C PRO A 155 39.54 -5.64 35.01
#